data_AF-A0A9D8IPB0-F1
#
_entry.id   AF-A0A9D8IPB0-F1
#
_cell.length_a   1.000
_cell.length_b   1.000
_cell.length_c   1.000
_cell.angle_alpha   90.00
_cell.angle_beta   90.00
_cell.angle_gamma   90.00
#
_symmetry.space_group_name_H-M   'P 1'
#
loop_
_entity.id
_entity.type
_entity.pdbx_description
1 polymer ?
#
loop_
_entity_poly.entity_id
_entity_poly.type
_entity_poly.pdbx_seq_one_letter_code
_entity_poly.pdbx_strand_id
1 'polypeptide(L)'
;MNQRPPASSLLVRLSILGLIGAFAAPSFALQGAPPPPGDPPTERGQRGDGQRRGGDEGRREGEGGRRDGGRFGGGFGRGPGLIRRFADSFRPDYLRRDLPLIREQLKLDEAQALLVETLLSDYEEAFMPASEQAQTQLEEQGRAIAQSFMNEGVRDRMRQAQSQLQADLEQIAAESGGEIDPEVRSRLIRERMSKVMEEMRQERDKTGATAEMQATMAGMIDIVEKWKGKRTQLRDEFVNGLKSTLTPDQSSGWLAFERFMRRERALPQGTLSGESVNLFAIVDDAELSKETMASITPILDRYEIELDEALKARDSFLDQSEIKFLRAAQSSNQREVDETARRASELHKVVRDVNDRYRVEVVAALPEDQRGTIERAALVAGYDRVYRPTQAERSFDVALALEDLAPEMKPPIEALQTQFSSEVATLNERIMTQVQKQEPQDVIEDAGRLMSILNGMPPMGGFGGRGFGGRGGGEQAGPLQDLYSKRGDLSDAYMRRLRDLLTAEQREKLPQRGGGRGGQFAGGFGGGGGGALGSGRIADMPGPIQDRVREYDTNKDGIIDETERRAVMEALRRDFGPGGGAGGPGGGGGGGGGERGNRNNAS
;
A
#
# COMPACT_ATOMS: atom_id res chain seq x y z
N MET A 1 -0.58 -47.06 11.56
CA MET A 1 0.88 -46.84 11.67
C MET A 1 1.42 -46.58 10.27
N ASN A 2 1.37 -45.33 9.82
CA ASN A 2 1.97 -44.88 8.55
C ASN A 2 3.10 -43.93 8.92
N GLN A 3 4.34 -44.34 8.67
CA GLN A 3 5.52 -43.52 8.89
C GLN A 3 5.55 -42.40 7.84
N ARG A 4 5.28 -41.16 8.26
CA ARG A 4 5.68 -39.97 7.49
C ARG A 4 7.22 -39.93 7.45
N PRO A 5 7.85 -39.58 6.32
CA PRO A 5 9.30 -39.39 6.29
C PRO A 5 9.68 -38.16 7.14
N PRO A 6 10.92 -38.11 7.67
CA PRO A 6 11.36 -37.02 8.52
C PRO A 6 11.40 -35.70 7.72
N ALA A 7 10.92 -34.63 8.35
CA ALA A 7 11.06 -33.26 7.88
C ALA A 7 12.53 -33.00 7.52
N SER A 8 12.78 -32.88 6.22
CA SER A 8 14.09 -32.51 5.69
C SER A 8 14.17 -31.00 5.74
N SER A 9 14.91 -30.48 6.72
CA SER A 9 15.26 -29.08 6.83
C SER A 9 16.10 -28.68 5.60
N LEU A 10 15.50 -27.99 4.64
CA LEU A 10 16.24 -27.34 3.56
C LEU A 10 15.58 -26.00 3.20
N LEU A 11 16.25 -24.95 3.67
CA LEU A 11 16.06 -23.54 3.35
C LEU A 11 15.93 -23.33 1.83
N VAL A 12 14.75 -22.94 1.36
CA VAL A 12 14.61 -22.20 0.10
C VAL A 12 14.35 -20.73 0.45
N ARG A 13 15.45 -19.97 0.55
CA ARG A 13 15.40 -18.50 0.58
C ARG A 13 15.14 -17.99 -0.84
N LEU A 14 13.88 -17.76 -1.19
CA LEU A 14 13.53 -17.01 -2.40
C LEU A 14 13.86 -15.53 -2.17
N SER A 15 15.04 -15.14 -2.64
CA SER A 15 15.52 -13.75 -2.66
C SER A 15 14.86 -13.03 -3.83
N ILE A 16 13.98 -12.06 -3.54
CA ILE A 16 13.39 -11.17 -4.53
C ILE A 16 14.45 -10.14 -4.93
N LEU A 17 15.05 -10.32 -6.10
CA LEU A 17 15.87 -9.32 -6.77
C LEU A 17 15.11 -8.85 -8.02
N GLY A 18 14.61 -7.61 -7.95
CA GLY A 18 13.95 -6.94 -9.06
C GLY A 18 14.94 -6.61 -10.17
N LEU A 19 14.66 -7.13 -11.36
CA LEU A 19 15.33 -6.79 -12.61
C LEU A 19 14.25 -6.26 -13.56
N ILE A 20 13.99 -4.96 -13.50
CA ILE A 20 13.27 -4.23 -14.55
C ILE A 20 14.29 -3.28 -15.17
N GLY A 21 14.77 -3.65 -16.35
CA GLY A 21 15.65 -2.84 -17.18
C GLY A 21 15.49 -3.22 -18.64
N ALA A 22 15.08 -2.21 -19.43
CA ALA A 22 15.06 -2.13 -20.89
C ALA A 22 13.92 -2.83 -21.66
N PHE A 23 12.93 -2.03 -22.07
CA PHE A 23 12.54 -1.99 -23.48
C PHE A 23 12.30 -0.54 -23.91
N ALA A 24 13.21 -0.04 -24.73
CA ALA A 24 13.05 1.18 -25.50
C ALA A 24 12.10 0.91 -26.67
N ALA A 25 11.11 1.76 -26.86
CA ALA A 25 10.24 1.74 -28.03
C ALA A 25 10.99 2.24 -29.28
N PRO A 26 10.79 1.63 -30.46
CA PRO A 26 11.16 2.28 -31.72
C PRO A 26 10.06 3.26 -32.16
N SER A 27 10.48 4.48 -32.44
CA SER A 27 9.69 5.55 -33.03
C SER A 27 9.22 5.17 -34.44
N PHE A 28 7.91 5.23 -34.70
CA PHE A 28 7.36 5.23 -36.06
C PHE A 28 7.41 6.65 -36.63
N ALA A 29 8.25 6.84 -37.64
CA ALA A 29 8.24 8.01 -38.52
C ALA A 29 7.29 7.76 -39.71
N LEU A 30 6.40 8.73 -39.96
CA LEU A 30 5.59 8.86 -41.16
C LEU A 30 6.43 9.41 -42.31
N GLN A 31 6.37 8.79 -43.49
CA GLN A 31 6.13 9.39 -44.82
C GLN A 31 6.81 8.63 -45.97
N GLY A 32 6.10 8.55 -47.11
CA GLY A 32 6.71 8.61 -48.44
C GLY A 32 6.65 7.33 -49.29
N ALA A 33 5.85 7.37 -50.34
CA ALA A 33 5.83 6.38 -51.42
C ALA A 33 7.15 6.36 -52.23
N PRO A 34 7.52 5.25 -52.89
CA PRO A 34 8.82 5.09 -53.53
C PRO A 34 8.85 5.52 -55.02
N PRO A 35 10.01 6.00 -55.52
CA PRO A 35 10.43 5.80 -56.90
C PRO A 35 11.72 4.95 -57.02
N PRO A 36 12.13 4.53 -58.25
CA PRO A 36 12.71 3.21 -58.56
C PRO A 36 14.27 3.17 -58.56
N PRO A 37 14.93 2.01 -58.85
CA PRO A 37 16.28 1.72 -58.39
C PRO A 37 17.38 2.20 -59.35
N GLY A 38 18.55 2.50 -58.78
CA GLY A 38 19.79 2.79 -59.49
C GLY A 38 21.02 2.49 -58.61
N ASP A 39 22.06 2.00 -59.27
CA ASP A 39 23.26 1.29 -58.80
C ASP A 39 24.18 1.98 -57.74
N PRO A 40 25.09 1.20 -57.07
CA PRO A 40 26.01 1.64 -56.00
C PRO A 40 27.35 2.15 -56.60
N PRO A 41 28.50 2.31 -55.90
CA PRO A 41 28.87 2.24 -54.47
C PRO A 41 29.73 3.46 -54.00
N THR A 42 30.18 3.52 -52.73
CA THR A 42 31.61 3.63 -52.33
C THR A 42 31.85 3.94 -50.83
N GLU A 43 32.66 3.07 -50.23
CA GLU A 43 33.78 3.31 -49.29
C GLU A 43 33.89 4.58 -48.42
N ARG A 44 34.00 4.36 -47.11
CA ARG A 44 35.15 4.65 -46.20
C ARG A 44 34.60 4.63 -44.77
N GLY A 45 35.01 3.69 -43.91
CA GLY A 45 36.29 3.73 -43.18
C GLY A 45 36.08 4.56 -41.90
N GLN A 46 36.60 4.26 -40.72
CA GLN A 46 37.47 3.22 -40.20
C GLN A 46 37.62 3.58 -38.69
N ARG A 47 37.92 2.59 -37.83
CA ARG A 47 38.46 2.72 -36.45
C ARG A 47 37.43 3.02 -35.35
N GLY A 48 37.52 2.41 -34.16
CA GLY A 48 38.54 1.51 -33.64
C GLY A 48 38.32 1.25 -32.15
N ASP A 49 38.75 0.07 -31.73
CA ASP A 49 38.56 -0.61 -30.45
C ASP A 49 39.15 0.07 -29.20
N GLY A 50 38.73 -0.40 -28.03
CA GLY A 50 39.41 -0.14 -26.76
C GLY A 50 38.90 -0.94 -25.56
N GLN A 51 39.31 -2.20 -25.46
CA GLN A 51 39.24 -3.08 -24.27
C GLN A 51 40.16 -2.63 -23.11
N ARG A 52 39.76 -2.95 -21.86
CA ARG A 52 40.55 -3.35 -20.64
C ARG A 52 39.53 -3.56 -19.51
N ARG A 53 39.31 -4.69 -18.80
CA ARG A 53 40.06 -5.84 -18.23
C ARG A 53 40.63 -5.62 -16.80
N GLY A 54 40.10 -6.42 -15.86
CA GLY A 54 40.64 -6.80 -14.52
C GLY A 54 40.25 -5.86 -13.37
N GLY A 55 39.78 -6.25 -12.18
CA GLY A 55 39.69 -7.54 -11.47
C GLY A 55 40.32 -7.38 -10.08
N ASP A 56 39.59 -7.62 -8.96
CA ASP A 56 40.15 -8.14 -7.69
C ASP A 56 39.07 -8.54 -6.65
N GLU A 57 39.45 -9.44 -5.74
CA GLU A 57 38.67 -10.23 -4.79
C GLU A 57 38.56 -9.63 -3.36
N GLY A 58 37.55 -10.06 -2.56
CA GLY A 58 37.77 -10.37 -1.12
C GLY A 58 36.81 -9.82 -0.03
N ARG A 59 36.20 -10.77 0.74
CA ARG A 59 35.55 -10.72 2.11
C ARG A 59 34.15 -10.10 2.26
N ARG A 60 33.08 -10.86 2.66
CA ARG A 60 32.69 -11.43 4.01
C ARG A 60 32.62 -10.34 5.09
N GLU A 61 31.59 -10.12 5.92
CA GLU A 61 30.36 -10.79 6.41
C GLU A 61 29.42 -9.65 6.86
N GLY A 62 28.10 -9.70 6.64
CA GLY A 62 27.15 -10.00 7.71
C GLY A 62 26.32 -8.79 8.17
N GLU A 63 25.12 -8.60 7.61
CA GLU A 63 23.97 -8.05 8.37
C GLU A 63 22.66 -8.30 7.60
N GLY A 64 21.70 -8.92 8.29
CA GLY A 64 20.50 -9.51 7.73
C GLY A 64 19.47 -8.50 7.23
N GLY A 65 18.89 -8.84 6.08
CA GLY A 65 17.88 -8.07 5.39
C GLY A 65 16.53 -8.02 6.12
N ARG A 66 15.96 -6.80 6.16
CA ARG A 66 14.52 -6.54 6.23
C ARG A 66 14.19 -5.40 5.27
N ARG A 67 13.97 -5.74 4.00
CA ARG A 67 13.36 -4.82 3.01
C ARG A 67 12.51 -5.59 2.03
N ASP A 68 11.36 -6.04 2.49
CA ASP A 68 10.18 -6.18 1.64
C ASP A 68 8.95 -5.82 2.45
N GLY A 69 8.47 -4.60 2.23
CA GLY A 69 7.43 -4.00 3.06
C GLY A 69 7.50 -2.47 3.04
N GLY A 70 7.11 -1.87 1.93
CA GLY A 70 6.65 -0.48 1.94
C GLY A 70 7.32 0.44 0.93
N ARG A 71 6.62 0.70 -0.17
CA ARG A 71 6.67 2.01 -0.83
C ARG A 71 5.41 2.34 -1.65
N PHE A 72 4.24 2.09 -1.05
CA PHE A 72 2.99 2.81 -1.36
C PHE A 72 2.29 3.16 -0.05
N GLY A 73 3.03 3.84 0.83
CA GLY A 73 2.54 4.37 2.11
C GLY A 73 2.07 5.80 1.94
N GLY A 74 0.89 6.00 1.36
CA GLY A 74 0.24 7.30 1.26
C GLY A 74 -1.27 7.14 1.21
N GLY A 75 -1.92 7.13 2.39
CA GLY A 75 -3.35 7.45 2.60
C GLY A 75 -4.45 6.58 1.95
N PHE A 76 -4.19 5.92 0.82
CA PHE A 76 -5.13 5.11 0.06
C PHE A 76 -4.92 3.58 0.25
N GLY A 77 -3.90 3.17 1.00
CA GLY A 77 -3.51 1.75 1.18
C GLY A 77 -4.39 0.93 2.14
N ARG A 78 -5.42 1.54 2.74
CA ARG A 78 -6.53 0.83 3.39
C ARG A 78 -7.78 1.02 2.54
N GLY A 79 -7.70 0.68 1.27
CA GLY A 79 -8.93 0.47 0.50
C GLY A 79 -9.81 -0.55 1.23
N PRO A 80 -11.15 -0.45 1.16
CA PRO A 80 -12.05 -1.49 1.64
C PRO A 80 -11.51 -2.86 1.21
N GLY A 81 -11.58 -3.89 2.06
CA GLY A 81 -11.03 -5.22 1.75
C GLY A 81 -11.46 -5.77 0.38
N LEU A 82 -12.59 -5.29 -0.14
CA LEU A 82 -13.06 -5.50 -1.50
C LEU A 82 -12.09 -5.04 -2.60
N ILE A 83 -11.48 -3.85 -2.51
CA ILE A 83 -10.55 -3.33 -3.54
C ILE A 83 -9.30 -4.20 -3.62
N ARG A 84 -8.78 -4.64 -2.46
CA ARG A 84 -7.61 -5.53 -2.42
C ARG A 84 -7.95 -6.89 -3.01
N ARG A 85 -9.08 -7.50 -2.61
CA ARG A 85 -9.55 -8.77 -3.18
C ARG A 85 -9.77 -8.66 -4.68
N PHE A 86 -10.32 -7.54 -5.13
CA PHE A 86 -10.53 -7.27 -6.53
C PHE A 86 -9.20 -7.26 -7.29
N ALA A 87 -8.19 -6.53 -6.80
CA ALA A 87 -6.86 -6.54 -7.39
C ALA A 87 -6.21 -7.93 -7.37
N ASP A 88 -6.35 -8.68 -6.28
CA ASP A 88 -5.86 -10.06 -6.17
C ASP A 88 -6.62 -11.02 -7.10
N SER A 89 -7.84 -10.69 -7.54
CA SER A 89 -8.61 -11.51 -8.47
C SER A 89 -8.05 -11.54 -9.89
N PHE A 90 -7.19 -10.59 -10.23
CA PHE A 90 -6.46 -10.53 -11.50
C PHE A 90 -5.06 -11.16 -11.41
N ARG A 91 -4.73 -11.79 -10.28
CA ARG A 91 -3.50 -12.55 -10.13
C ARG A 91 -3.79 -14.04 -10.38
N PRO A 92 -2.92 -14.73 -11.12
CA PRO A 92 -3.05 -16.15 -11.34
C PRO A 92 -2.97 -16.92 -10.01
N ASP A 93 -3.69 -18.04 -9.98
CA ASP A 93 -3.78 -18.89 -8.81
C ASP A 93 -2.54 -19.76 -8.60
N TYR A 94 -1.87 -20.07 -9.69
CA TYR A 94 -0.67 -20.88 -9.78
C TYR A 94 0.28 -20.21 -10.77
N LEU A 95 1.57 -20.20 -10.45
CA LEU A 95 2.62 -19.65 -11.29
C LEU A 95 3.72 -20.69 -11.49
N ARG A 96 4.51 -20.58 -12.56
CA ARG A 96 5.69 -21.43 -12.79
C ARG A 96 6.66 -21.45 -11.61
N ARG A 97 6.78 -20.32 -10.90
CA ARG A 97 7.60 -20.22 -9.69
C ARG A 97 7.13 -21.13 -8.54
N ASP A 98 5.88 -21.61 -8.59
CA ASP A 98 5.30 -22.50 -7.59
C ASP A 98 5.62 -23.97 -7.91
N LEU A 99 6.19 -24.28 -9.09
CA LEU A 99 6.56 -25.64 -9.47
C LEU A 99 7.47 -26.35 -8.44
N PRO A 100 8.53 -25.74 -7.87
CA PRO A 100 9.36 -26.40 -6.86
C PRO A 100 8.55 -26.82 -5.64
N LEU A 101 7.62 -25.96 -5.21
CA LEU A 101 6.74 -26.21 -4.08
C LEU A 101 5.74 -27.33 -4.40
N ILE A 102 5.09 -27.30 -5.56
CA ILE A 102 4.16 -28.36 -6.01
C ILE A 102 4.90 -29.70 -6.09
N ARG A 103 6.10 -29.71 -6.68
CA ARG A 103 6.96 -30.89 -6.80
C ARG A 103 7.31 -31.46 -5.44
N GLU A 104 7.70 -30.62 -4.48
CA GLU A 104 8.05 -31.07 -3.13
C GLU A 104 6.83 -31.64 -2.39
N GLN A 105 5.73 -30.90 -2.37
CA GLN A 105 4.53 -31.27 -1.60
C GLN A 105 3.82 -32.52 -2.16
N LEU A 106 3.75 -32.66 -3.48
CA LEU A 106 3.15 -33.81 -4.14
C LEU A 106 4.16 -34.91 -4.50
N LYS A 107 5.45 -34.72 -4.17
CA LYS A 107 6.54 -35.64 -4.48
C LYS A 107 6.56 -36.05 -5.95
N LEU A 108 6.46 -35.07 -6.85
CA LEU A 108 6.46 -35.31 -8.29
C LEU A 108 7.84 -35.82 -8.73
N ASP A 109 7.85 -36.82 -9.59
CA ASP A 109 9.06 -37.22 -10.30
C ASP A 109 9.42 -36.21 -11.41
N GLU A 110 10.56 -36.41 -12.07
CA GLU A 110 11.05 -35.48 -13.10
C GLU A 110 10.12 -35.42 -14.32
N ALA A 111 9.53 -36.54 -14.73
CA ALA A 111 8.61 -36.58 -15.87
C ALA A 111 7.29 -35.86 -15.54
N GLN A 112 6.74 -36.12 -14.36
CA GLN A 112 5.56 -35.41 -13.85
C GLN A 112 5.84 -33.92 -13.69
N ALA A 113 7.01 -33.53 -13.18
CA ALA A 113 7.38 -32.13 -13.04
C ALA A 113 7.39 -31.40 -14.39
N LEU A 114 7.90 -32.03 -15.45
CA LEU A 114 7.86 -31.48 -16.82
C LEU A 114 6.43 -31.34 -17.36
N LEU A 115 5.56 -32.31 -17.09
CA LEU A 115 4.14 -32.22 -17.45
C LEU A 115 3.45 -31.06 -16.70
N VAL A 116 3.70 -30.94 -15.40
CA VAL A 116 3.14 -29.85 -14.57
C VAL A 116 3.69 -28.49 -14.98
N GLU A 117 4.96 -28.39 -15.36
CA GLU A 117 5.55 -27.18 -15.92
C GLU A 117 4.84 -26.76 -17.21
N THR A 118 4.54 -27.72 -18.10
CA THR A 118 3.78 -27.47 -19.32
C THR A 118 2.36 -26.98 -18.99
N LEU A 119 1.67 -27.65 -18.06
CA LEU A 119 0.33 -27.22 -17.61
C LEU A 119 0.34 -25.82 -16.99
N LEU A 120 1.38 -25.46 -16.24
CA LEU A 120 1.57 -24.11 -15.69
C LEU A 120 1.81 -23.09 -16.81
N SER A 121 2.59 -23.46 -17.84
CA SER A 121 2.81 -22.63 -19.03
C SER A 121 1.50 -22.32 -19.74
N ASP A 122 0.71 -23.36 -20.04
CA ASP A 122 -0.57 -23.25 -20.73
C ASP A 122 -1.57 -22.42 -19.91
N TYR A 123 -1.60 -22.64 -18.58
CA TYR A 123 -2.42 -21.86 -17.67
C TYR A 123 -2.06 -20.37 -17.69
N GLU A 124 -0.78 -20.03 -17.58
CA GLU A 124 -0.31 -18.64 -17.61
C GLU A 124 -0.59 -17.98 -18.97
N GLU A 125 -0.34 -18.68 -20.07
CA GLU A 125 -0.57 -18.21 -21.44
C GLU A 125 -2.05 -17.95 -21.72
N ALA A 126 -2.96 -18.72 -21.10
CA ALA A 126 -4.39 -18.48 -21.20
C ALA A 126 -4.89 -17.41 -20.20
N PHE A 127 -4.30 -17.34 -19.01
CA PHE A 127 -4.73 -16.44 -17.95
C PHE A 127 -4.35 -14.98 -18.21
N MET A 128 -3.10 -14.72 -18.61
CA MET A 128 -2.58 -13.35 -18.73
C MET A 128 -3.37 -12.52 -19.75
N PRO A 129 -3.60 -12.97 -21.01
CA PRO A 129 -4.38 -12.19 -21.97
C PRO A 129 -5.84 -12.00 -21.55
N ALA A 130 -6.45 -13.00 -20.92
CA ALA A 130 -7.82 -12.91 -20.45
C ALA A 130 -7.96 -11.91 -19.29
N SER A 131 -6.99 -11.87 -18.37
CA SER A 131 -6.91 -10.89 -17.29
C SER A 131 -6.71 -9.48 -17.83
N GLU A 132 -5.74 -9.30 -18.74
CA GLU A 132 -5.45 -8.01 -19.37
C GLU A 132 -6.66 -7.46 -20.14
N GLN A 133 -7.40 -8.32 -20.85
CA GLN A 133 -8.63 -7.94 -21.54
C GLN A 133 -9.69 -7.43 -20.55
N ALA A 134 -9.90 -8.14 -19.44
CA ALA A 134 -10.86 -7.74 -18.42
C ALA A 134 -10.44 -6.42 -17.73
N GLN A 135 -9.15 -6.26 -17.41
CA GLN A 135 -8.62 -5.00 -16.86
C GLN A 135 -8.80 -3.84 -17.83
N THR A 136 -8.49 -4.04 -19.11
CA THR A 136 -8.67 -3.01 -20.15
C THR A 136 -10.12 -2.56 -20.23
N GLN A 137 -11.07 -3.50 -20.25
CA GLN A 137 -12.50 -3.18 -20.26
C GLN A 137 -12.93 -2.40 -19.02
N LEU A 138 -12.41 -2.76 -17.84
CA LEU A 138 -12.68 -2.05 -16.59
C LEU A 138 -12.08 -0.65 -16.58
N GLU A 139 -10.86 -0.49 -17.10
CA GLU A 139 -10.22 0.82 -17.25
C GLU A 139 -10.98 1.72 -18.20
N GLU A 140 -11.42 1.20 -19.34
CA GLU A 140 -12.22 1.95 -20.32
C GLU A 140 -13.52 2.45 -19.70
N GLN A 141 -14.25 1.58 -18.99
CA GLN A 141 -15.45 1.99 -18.27
C GLN A 141 -15.15 2.94 -17.10
N GLY A 142 -14.06 2.70 -16.36
CA GLY A 142 -13.59 3.59 -15.31
C GLY A 142 -13.24 4.99 -15.82
N ARG A 143 -12.62 5.09 -17.01
CA ARG A 143 -12.35 6.36 -17.70
C ARG A 143 -13.64 7.04 -18.12
N ALA A 144 -14.64 6.31 -18.62
CA ALA A 144 -15.96 6.87 -18.95
C ALA A 144 -16.64 7.47 -17.70
N ILE A 145 -16.57 6.77 -16.55
CA ILE A 145 -17.05 7.30 -15.27
C ILE A 145 -16.25 8.54 -14.85
N ALA A 146 -14.92 8.50 -14.89
CA ALA A 146 -14.10 9.65 -14.51
C ALA A 146 -14.38 10.88 -15.40
N GLN A 147 -14.60 10.67 -16.71
CA GLN A 147 -14.96 11.73 -17.65
C GLN A 147 -16.34 12.31 -17.36
N SER A 148 -17.33 11.48 -17.00
CA SER A 148 -18.67 11.97 -16.63
C SER A 148 -18.67 12.76 -15.31
N PHE A 149 -17.82 12.38 -14.35
CA PHE A 149 -17.63 13.13 -13.10
C PHE A 149 -16.86 14.45 -13.27
N MET A 150 -15.90 14.52 -14.20
CA MET A 150 -15.01 15.68 -14.40
C MET A 150 -15.25 16.39 -15.73
N ASN A 151 -16.53 16.58 -16.09
CA ASN A 151 -16.92 17.37 -17.26
C ASN A 151 -16.59 18.87 -17.08
N GLU A 152 -16.60 19.64 -18.17
CA GLU A 152 -16.24 21.07 -18.14
C GLU A 152 -17.12 21.87 -17.17
N GLY A 153 -18.42 21.57 -17.10
CA GLY A 153 -19.35 22.24 -16.18
C GLY A 153 -19.02 22.02 -14.70
N VAL A 154 -18.56 20.84 -14.30
CA VAL A 154 -18.12 20.55 -12.93
C VAL A 154 -16.80 21.25 -12.63
N ARG A 155 -15.86 21.28 -13.57
CA ARG A 155 -14.59 22.01 -13.39
C ARG A 155 -14.82 23.50 -13.20
N ASP A 156 -15.72 24.09 -13.98
CA ASP A 156 -16.03 25.51 -13.86
C ASP A 156 -16.75 25.83 -12.56
N ARG A 157 -17.68 24.98 -12.11
CA ARG A 157 -18.31 25.15 -10.79
C ARG A 157 -17.32 24.98 -9.64
N MET A 158 -16.40 24.03 -9.71
CA MET A 158 -15.34 23.90 -8.69
C MET A 158 -14.43 25.13 -8.65
N ARG A 159 -14.08 25.70 -9.82
CA ARG A 159 -13.32 26.96 -9.89
C ARG A 159 -14.12 28.12 -9.29
N GLN A 160 -15.41 28.24 -9.62
CA GLN A 160 -16.29 29.26 -9.05
C GLN A 160 -16.40 29.09 -7.52
N ALA A 161 -16.61 27.87 -7.04
CA ALA A 161 -16.66 27.57 -5.61
C ALA A 161 -15.35 27.92 -4.89
N GLN A 162 -14.19 27.59 -5.47
CA GLN A 162 -12.88 27.96 -4.91
C GLN A 162 -12.69 29.47 -4.88
N SER A 163 -13.05 30.18 -5.96
CA SER A 163 -12.95 31.64 -6.01
C SER A 163 -13.84 32.33 -4.97
N GLN A 164 -15.06 31.82 -4.77
CA GLN A 164 -16.00 32.34 -3.78
C GLN A 164 -15.52 32.04 -2.36
N LEU A 165 -15.02 30.83 -2.10
CA LEU A 165 -14.44 30.47 -0.81
C LEU A 165 -13.23 31.36 -0.49
N GLN A 166 -12.38 31.64 -1.47
CA GLN A 166 -11.25 32.54 -1.29
C GLN A 166 -11.72 33.96 -0.94
N ALA A 167 -12.71 34.49 -1.66
CA ALA A 167 -13.30 35.79 -1.38
C ALA A 167 -13.95 35.85 0.01
N ASP A 168 -14.71 34.83 0.40
CA ASP A 168 -15.34 34.74 1.72
C ASP A 168 -14.27 34.73 2.83
N LEU A 169 -13.16 34.01 2.64
CA LEU A 169 -12.04 33.98 3.58
C LEU A 169 -11.31 35.33 3.65
N GLU A 170 -11.05 35.98 2.52
CA GLU A 170 -10.42 37.31 2.47
C GLU A 170 -11.28 38.36 3.17
N GLN A 171 -12.61 38.30 3.00
CA GLN A 171 -13.55 39.18 3.70
C GLN A 171 -13.49 38.96 5.21
N ILE A 172 -13.56 37.71 5.68
CA ILE A 172 -13.49 37.39 7.10
C ILE A 172 -12.13 37.81 7.70
N ALA A 173 -11.04 37.62 6.96
CA ALA A 173 -9.72 38.08 7.38
C ALA A 173 -9.66 39.61 7.52
N ALA A 174 -10.25 40.35 6.57
CA ALA A 174 -10.31 41.80 6.62
C ALA A 174 -11.14 42.31 7.81
N GLU A 175 -12.25 41.64 8.14
CA GLU A 175 -13.12 41.97 9.28
C GLU A 175 -12.49 41.57 10.64
N SER A 176 -11.64 40.54 10.66
CA SER A 176 -11.02 39.99 11.88
C SER A 176 -9.59 40.51 12.15
N GLY A 177 -9.10 41.48 11.37
CA GLY A 177 -7.76 42.06 11.56
C GLY A 177 -6.59 41.19 11.07
N GLY A 178 -6.84 40.26 10.14
CA GLY A 178 -5.81 39.47 9.44
C GLY A 178 -5.70 38.00 9.87
N GLU A 179 -6.18 37.63 11.06
CA GLU A 179 -6.21 36.23 11.51
C GLU A 179 -7.63 35.65 11.43
N ILE A 180 -7.80 34.59 10.63
CA ILE A 180 -9.04 33.81 10.60
C ILE A 180 -8.90 32.67 11.61
N ASP A 181 -9.86 32.55 12.52
CA ASP A 181 -9.97 31.40 13.41
C ASP A 181 -10.02 30.08 12.59
N PRO A 182 -9.10 29.12 12.85
CA PRO A 182 -9.09 27.81 12.21
C PRO A 182 -10.43 27.07 12.24
N GLU A 183 -11.24 27.23 13.29
CA GLU A 183 -12.55 26.59 13.38
C GLU A 183 -13.58 27.23 12.43
N VAL A 184 -13.58 28.56 12.35
CA VAL A 184 -14.44 29.33 11.43
C VAL A 184 -14.09 28.99 9.98
N ARG A 185 -12.79 28.95 9.65
CA ARG A 185 -12.31 28.51 8.33
C ARG A 185 -12.79 27.11 8.00
N SER A 186 -12.67 26.17 8.93
CA SER A 186 -13.07 24.78 8.72
C SER A 186 -14.57 24.63 8.50
N ARG A 187 -15.39 25.40 9.23
CA ARG A 187 -16.85 25.42 9.09
C ARG A 187 -17.28 25.98 7.73
N LEU A 188 -16.71 27.12 7.34
CA LEU A 188 -17.01 27.76 6.06
C LEU A 188 -16.66 26.86 4.87
N ILE A 189 -15.49 26.21 4.91
CA ILE A 189 -15.09 25.23 3.89
C ILE A 189 -16.11 24.09 3.82
N ARG A 190 -16.54 23.54 4.97
CA ARG A 190 -17.51 22.45 5.03
C ARG A 190 -18.86 22.86 4.45
N GLU A 191 -19.38 24.02 4.83
CA GLU A 191 -20.65 24.55 4.35
C GLU A 191 -20.60 24.79 2.83
N ARG A 192 -19.55 25.47 2.33
CA ARG A 192 -19.39 25.74 0.90
C ARG A 192 -19.32 24.45 0.08
N MET A 193 -18.47 23.51 0.50
CA MET A 193 -18.34 22.23 -0.17
C MET A 193 -19.67 21.46 -0.16
N SER A 194 -20.38 21.44 0.98
CA SER A 194 -21.69 20.76 1.07
C SER A 194 -22.71 21.32 0.08
N LYS A 195 -22.76 22.65 -0.08
CA LYS A 195 -23.66 23.32 -1.03
C LYS A 195 -23.31 22.98 -2.47
N VAL A 196 -22.02 23.02 -2.81
CA VAL A 196 -21.54 22.66 -4.16
C VAL A 196 -21.85 21.18 -4.47
N MET A 197 -21.68 20.26 -3.49
CA MET A 197 -22.05 18.86 -3.66
C MET A 197 -23.56 18.69 -3.89
N GLU A 198 -24.40 19.43 -3.17
CA GLU A 198 -25.86 19.37 -3.32
C GLU A 198 -26.31 19.89 -4.70
N GLU A 199 -25.75 21.02 -5.15
CA GLU A 199 -26.00 21.56 -6.49
C GLU A 199 -25.53 20.60 -7.59
N MET A 200 -24.36 19.96 -7.41
CA MET A 200 -23.88 18.92 -8.31
C MET A 200 -24.83 17.72 -8.36
N ARG A 201 -25.32 17.26 -7.21
CA ARG A 201 -26.29 16.14 -7.15
C ARG A 201 -27.57 16.48 -7.93
N GLN A 202 -28.16 17.63 -7.65
CA GLN A 202 -29.39 18.06 -8.31
C GLN A 202 -29.24 18.18 -9.82
N GLU A 203 -28.07 18.63 -10.30
CA GLU A 203 -27.82 18.73 -11.74
C GLU A 203 -27.59 17.37 -12.38
N ARG A 204 -26.92 16.44 -11.70
CA ARG A 204 -26.76 15.06 -12.18
C ARG A 204 -28.10 14.34 -12.33
N ASP A 205 -29.01 14.58 -11.39
CA ASP A 205 -30.36 14.03 -11.46
C ASP A 205 -31.16 14.65 -12.62
N LYS A 206 -30.99 15.96 -12.87
CA LYS A 206 -31.64 16.66 -14.00
C LYS A 206 -31.10 16.26 -15.37
N THR A 207 -29.81 15.97 -15.47
CA THR A 207 -29.12 15.66 -16.73
C THR A 207 -29.17 14.16 -17.10
N GLY A 208 -29.66 13.31 -16.20
CA GLY A 208 -29.66 11.85 -16.39
C GLY A 208 -28.27 11.21 -16.18
N ALA A 209 -27.26 11.98 -15.81
CA ALA A 209 -25.90 11.50 -15.54
C ALA A 209 -25.84 10.48 -14.39
N THR A 210 -26.82 10.50 -13.47
CA THR A 210 -26.98 9.47 -12.43
C THR A 210 -27.33 8.10 -13.05
N ALA A 211 -28.25 8.05 -14.01
CA ALA A 211 -28.65 6.82 -14.68
C ALA A 211 -27.54 6.28 -15.59
N GLU A 212 -26.82 7.15 -16.29
CA GLU A 212 -25.64 6.78 -17.09
C GLU A 212 -24.51 6.19 -16.23
N MET A 213 -24.23 6.80 -15.07
CA MET A 213 -23.27 6.25 -14.11
C MET A 213 -23.71 4.87 -13.61
N GLN A 214 -24.99 4.71 -13.25
CA GLN A 214 -25.52 3.42 -12.82
C GLN A 214 -25.39 2.36 -13.93
N ALA A 215 -25.72 2.70 -15.17
CA ALA A 215 -25.57 1.80 -16.31
C ALA A 215 -24.10 1.41 -16.54
N THR A 216 -23.17 2.36 -16.44
CA THR A 216 -21.73 2.09 -16.57
C THR A 216 -21.23 1.18 -15.44
N MET A 217 -21.64 1.43 -14.19
CA MET A 217 -21.34 0.57 -13.06
C MET A 217 -21.91 -0.85 -13.23
N ALA A 218 -23.10 -1.00 -13.84
CA ALA A 218 -23.68 -2.32 -14.14
C ALA A 218 -22.79 -3.07 -15.14
N GLY A 219 -22.33 -2.37 -16.18
CA GLY A 219 -21.38 -2.90 -17.15
C GLY A 219 -20.08 -3.37 -16.50
N MET A 220 -19.56 -2.62 -15.51
CA MET A 220 -18.37 -3.03 -14.77
C MET A 220 -18.62 -4.32 -14.00
N ILE A 221 -19.75 -4.41 -13.28
CA ILE A 221 -20.13 -5.63 -12.54
C ILE A 221 -20.23 -6.83 -13.49
N ASP A 222 -20.80 -6.66 -14.67
CA ASP A 222 -20.92 -7.74 -15.67
C ASP A 222 -19.55 -8.18 -16.21
N ILE A 223 -18.60 -7.26 -16.38
CA ILE A 223 -17.21 -7.60 -16.75
C ILE A 223 -16.57 -8.43 -15.63
N VAL A 224 -16.74 -8.02 -14.37
CA VAL A 224 -16.21 -8.76 -13.21
C VAL A 224 -16.81 -10.15 -13.11
N GLU A 225 -18.13 -10.29 -13.30
CA GLU A 225 -18.82 -11.57 -13.28
C GLU A 225 -18.30 -12.52 -14.36
N LYS A 226 -18.13 -12.03 -15.60
CA LYS A 226 -17.54 -12.80 -16.70
C LYS A 226 -16.10 -13.19 -16.41
N TRP A 227 -15.28 -12.26 -15.93
CA TRP A 227 -13.89 -12.51 -15.56
C TRP A 227 -13.79 -13.59 -14.49
N LYS A 228 -14.61 -13.52 -13.45
CA LYS A 228 -14.67 -14.51 -12.37
C LYS A 228 -15.00 -15.90 -12.88
N GLY A 229 -15.97 -16.00 -13.79
CA GLY A 229 -16.30 -17.26 -14.48
C GLY A 229 -15.11 -17.82 -15.25
N LYS A 230 -14.46 -16.99 -16.07
CA LYS A 230 -13.29 -17.41 -16.86
C LYS A 230 -12.09 -17.81 -15.98
N ARG A 231 -11.79 -17.05 -14.94
CA ARG A 231 -10.74 -17.38 -13.96
C ARG A 231 -11.00 -18.72 -13.29
N THR A 232 -12.23 -18.98 -12.88
CA THR A 232 -12.63 -20.27 -12.27
C THR A 232 -12.41 -21.42 -13.25
N GLN A 233 -12.86 -21.25 -14.51
CA GLN A 233 -12.65 -22.24 -15.56
C GLN A 233 -11.15 -22.56 -15.76
N LEU A 234 -10.31 -21.54 -15.96
CA LEU A 234 -8.87 -21.73 -16.18
C LEU A 234 -8.20 -22.44 -15.00
N ARG A 235 -8.57 -22.07 -13.77
CA ARG A 235 -8.08 -22.71 -12.56
C ARG A 235 -8.48 -24.19 -12.51
N ASP A 236 -9.75 -24.50 -12.81
CA ASP A 236 -10.26 -25.85 -12.73
C ASP A 236 -9.66 -26.74 -13.83
N GLU A 237 -9.44 -26.22 -15.04
CA GLU A 237 -8.70 -26.88 -16.12
C GLU A 237 -7.28 -27.26 -15.67
N PHE A 238 -6.54 -26.31 -15.10
CA PHE A 238 -5.19 -26.56 -14.56
C PHE A 238 -5.21 -27.61 -13.43
N VAL A 239 -6.08 -27.43 -12.42
CA VAL A 239 -6.15 -28.33 -11.26
C VAL A 239 -6.52 -29.75 -11.67
N ASN A 240 -7.47 -29.92 -12.59
CA ASN A 240 -7.86 -31.23 -13.09
C ASN A 240 -6.75 -31.86 -13.94
N GLY A 241 -6.06 -31.06 -14.75
CA GLY A 241 -4.85 -31.48 -15.45
C GLY A 241 -3.79 -32.00 -14.48
N LEU A 242 -3.44 -31.21 -13.45
CA LEU A 242 -2.48 -31.58 -12.42
C LEU A 242 -2.88 -32.89 -11.73
N LYS A 243 -4.13 -33.01 -11.26
CA LYS A 243 -4.63 -34.25 -10.64
C LYS A 243 -4.49 -35.47 -11.54
N SER A 244 -4.73 -35.31 -12.85
CA SER A 244 -4.62 -36.42 -13.81
C SER A 244 -3.18 -36.92 -14.00
N THR A 245 -2.17 -36.10 -13.68
CA THR A 245 -0.75 -36.51 -13.73
C THR A 245 -0.29 -37.28 -12.50
N LEU A 246 -1.08 -37.28 -11.42
CA LEU A 246 -0.70 -37.88 -10.14
C LEU A 246 -0.93 -39.39 -10.14
N THR A 247 -0.02 -40.11 -9.49
CA THR A 247 -0.21 -41.52 -9.14
C THR A 247 -1.28 -41.66 -8.04
N PRO A 248 -1.83 -42.88 -7.80
CA PRO A 248 -2.77 -43.11 -6.70
C PRO A 248 -2.21 -42.72 -5.32
N ASP A 249 -0.93 -43.01 -5.07
CA ASP A 249 -0.28 -42.68 -3.79
C ASP A 249 -0.12 -41.16 -3.62
N GLN A 250 0.31 -40.45 -4.66
CA GLN A 250 0.41 -38.98 -4.63
C GLN A 250 -0.97 -38.32 -4.51
N SER A 251 -1.98 -38.89 -5.16
CA SER A 251 -3.38 -38.42 -5.06
C SER A 251 -3.90 -38.46 -3.62
N SER A 252 -3.42 -39.39 -2.79
CA SER A 252 -3.76 -39.42 -1.36
C SER A 252 -3.25 -38.20 -0.58
N GLY A 253 -2.16 -37.57 -1.04
CA GLY A 253 -1.58 -36.35 -0.48
C GLY A 253 -2.29 -35.06 -0.92
N TRP A 254 -3.20 -35.14 -1.89
CA TRP A 254 -3.84 -33.98 -2.51
C TRP A 254 -4.54 -33.06 -1.50
N LEU A 255 -5.28 -33.62 -0.53
CA LEU A 255 -5.98 -32.82 0.47
C LEU A 255 -5.02 -32.01 1.34
N ALA A 256 -3.85 -32.57 1.69
CA ALA A 256 -2.84 -31.83 2.45
C ALA A 256 -2.24 -30.69 1.62
N PHE A 257 -1.93 -30.96 0.35
CA PHE A 257 -1.47 -29.94 -0.58
C PHE A 257 -2.50 -28.81 -0.77
N GLU A 258 -3.80 -29.12 -0.91
CA GLU A 258 -4.84 -28.09 -1.02
C GLU A 258 -4.93 -27.22 0.24
N ARG A 259 -4.82 -27.81 1.44
CA ARG A 259 -4.82 -27.05 2.70
C ARG A 259 -3.62 -26.12 2.78
N PHE A 260 -2.44 -26.64 2.43
CA PHE A 260 -1.21 -25.84 2.34
C PHE A 260 -1.41 -24.65 1.41
N MET A 261 -1.81 -24.90 0.15
CA MET A 261 -1.97 -23.84 -0.85
C MET A 261 -3.03 -22.81 -0.45
N ARG A 262 -4.15 -23.28 0.12
CA ARG A 262 -5.20 -22.39 0.62
C ARG A 262 -4.68 -21.51 1.75
N ARG A 263 -3.97 -22.06 2.72
CA ARG A 263 -3.38 -21.29 3.83
C ARG A 263 -2.46 -20.18 3.32
N GLU A 264 -1.48 -20.52 2.47
CA GLU A 264 -0.50 -19.56 1.99
C GLU A 264 -1.13 -18.42 1.17
N ARG A 265 -2.22 -18.71 0.43
CA ARG A 265 -2.88 -17.73 -0.44
C ARG A 265 -3.98 -16.93 0.25
N ALA A 266 -4.72 -17.56 1.14
CA ALA A 266 -5.93 -17.01 1.74
C ALA A 266 -5.68 -16.28 3.07
N LEU A 267 -4.66 -16.68 3.86
CA LEU A 267 -4.32 -15.96 5.10
C LEU A 267 -3.92 -14.50 4.85
N PRO A 268 -3.07 -14.15 3.87
CA PRO A 268 -2.67 -12.76 3.63
C PRO A 268 -3.81 -11.82 3.21
N GLN A 269 -4.97 -12.37 2.83
CA GLN A 269 -6.19 -11.65 2.46
C GLN A 269 -7.06 -11.30 3.67
N GLY A 270 -6.62 -11.65 4.87
CA GLY A 270 -7.29 -11.25 6.12
C GLY A 270 -7.47 -9.73 6.20
N THR A 271 -8.60 -9.32 6.77
CA THR A 271 -8.97 -7.91 6.94
C THR A 271 -8.98 -7.50 8.41
N LEU A 272 -9.12 -8.47 9.32
CA LEU A 272 -9.05 -8.25 10.76
C LEU A 272 -7.65 -8.49 11.30
N SER A 273 -7.27 -7.75 12.35
CA SER A 273 -6.05 -8.03 13.10
C SER A 273 -6.13 -9.44 13.71
N GLY A 274 -5.06 -10.23 13.58
CA GLY A 274 -4.96 -11.63 14.01
C GLY A 274 -5.43 -12.64 12.96
N GLU A 275 -6.13 -12.22 11.92
CA GLU A 275 -6.67 -13.14 10.90
C GLU A 275 -5.58 -13.70 9.97
N SER A 276 -4.56 -12.89 9.64
CA SER A 276 -3.49 -13.27 8.69
C SER A 276 -2.31 -14.01 9.33
N VAL A 277 -2.45 -14.48 10.58
CA VAL A 277 -1.38 -15.20 11.28
C VAL A 277 -1.20 -16.59 10.70
N ASN A 278 0.04 -16.94 10.34
CA ASN A 278 0.44 -18.29 9.98
C ASN A 278 1.33 -18.87 11.08
N LEU A 279 0.77 -19.71 11.95
CA LEU A 279 1.53 -20.31 13.07
C LEU A 279 2.62 -21.28 12.59
N PHE A 280 2.46 -21.90 11.42
CA PHE A 280 3.52 -22.75 10.84
C PHE A 280 4.78 -21.93 10.56
N ALA A 281 4.63 -20.80 9.88
CA ALA A 281 5.76 -19.90 9.59
C ALA A 281 6.46 -19.41 10.88
N ILE A 282 5.69 -19.05 11.91
CA ILE A 282 6.25 -18.58 13.19
C ILE A 282 7.04 -19.69 13.90
N VAL A 283 6.51 -20.92 13.90
CA VAL A 283 7.14 -22.07 14.53
C VAL A 283 8.38 -22.50 13.75
N ASP A 284 8.32 -22.51 12.42
CA ASP A 284 9.43 -22.86 11.55
C ASP A 284 10.58 -21.83 11.69
N ASP A 285 10.26 -20.53 11.71
CA ASP A 285 11.24 -19.44 11.91
C ASP A 285 11.94 -19.50 13.27
N ALA A 286 11.33 -20.16 14.26
CA ALA A 286 11.90 -20.29 15.59
C ALA A 286 12.91 -21.43 15.73
N GLU A 287 13.09 -22.24 14.67
CA GLU A 287 14.09 -23.31 14.61
C GLU A 287 14.03 -24.25 15.82
N LEU A 288 12.81 -24.63 16.23
CA LEU A 288 12.60 -25.47 17.42
C LEU A 288 13.30 -26.83 17.29
N SER A 289 13.67 -27.41 18.43
CA SER A 289 14.26 -28.75 18.46
C SER A 289 13.29 -29.79 17.87
N LYS A 290 13.82 -30.88 17.29
CA LYS A 290 12.99 -31.96 16.74
C LYS A 290 12.03 -32.56 17.78
N GLU A 291 12.44 -32.62 19.05
CA GLU A 291 11.62 -33.10 20.15
C GLU A 291 10.47 -32.14 20.46
N THR A 292 10.76 -30.84 20.56
CA THR A 292 9.74 -29.81 20.75
C THR A 292 8.76 -29.76 19.57
N MET A 293 9.26 -29.84 18.34
CA MET A 293 8.41 -29.90 17.16
C MET A 293 7.48 -31.11 17.19
N ALA A 294 7.99 -32.29 17.57
CA ALA A 294 7.18 -33.48 17.69
C ALA A 294 6.08 -33.35 18.75
N SER A 295 6.32 -32.63 19.85
CA SER A 295 5.31 -32.43 20.91
C SER A 295 4.16 -31.50 20.49
N ILE A 296 4.43 -30.47 19.67
CA ILE A 296 3.41 -29.53 19.19
C ILE A 296 2.78 -29.94 17.86
N THR A 297 3.37 -30.89 17.12
CA THR A 297 2.85 -31.37 15.83
C THR A 297 1.37 -31.77 15.87
N PRO A 298 0.86 -32.52 16.88
CA PRO A 298 -0.55 -32.85 16.95
C PRO A 298 -1.46 -31.62 17.09
N ILE A 299 -0.98 -30.54 17.73
CA ILE A 299 -1.72 -29.28 17.86
C ILE A 299 -1.74 -28.57 16.50
N LEU A 300 -0.60 -28.52 15.80
CA LEU A 300 -0.50 -27.93 14.47
C LEU A 300 -1.32 -28.68 13.41
N ASP A 301 -1.39 -30.02 13.48
CA ASP A 301 -2.24 -30.81 12.59
C ASP A 301 -3.73 -30.46 12.77
N ARG A 302 -4.20 -30.29 14.03
CA ARG A 302 -5.58 -29.84 14.28
C ARG A 302 -5.81 -28.39 13.86
N TYR A 303 -4.84 -27.52 14.10
CA TYR A 303 -4.87 -26.12 13.64
C TYR A 303 -5.04 -26.05 12.13
N GLU A 304 -4.29 -26.84 11.35
CA GLU A 304 -4.40 -26.84 9.90
C GLU A 304 -5.81 -27.20 9.44
N ILE A 305 -6.42 -28.23 10.03
CA ILE A 305 -7.76 -28.69 9.66
C ILE A 305 -8.81 -27.62 9.99
N GLU A 306 -8.81 -27.08 11.21
CA GLU A 306 -9.80 -26.09 11.62
C GLU A 306 -9.61 -24.74 10.91
N LEU A 307 -8.37 -24.35 10.65
CA LEU A 307 -8.07 -23.15 9.86
C LEU A 307 -8.56 -23.34 8.42
N ASP A 308 -8.32 -24.51 7.82
CA ASP A 308 -8.76 -24.80 6.47
C ASP A 308 -10.28 -24.72 6.32
N GLU A 309 -11.02 -25.28 7.26
CA GLU A 309 -12.49 -25.21 7.30
C GLU A 309 -12.97 -23.76 7.41
N ALA A 310 -12.35 -22.97 8.30
CA ALA A 310 -12.68 -21.56 8.47
C ALA A 310 -12.39 -20.73 7.21
N LEU A 311 -11.23 -20.95 6.57
CA LEU A 311 -10.84 -20.29 5.32
C LEU A 311 -11.78 -20.66 4.18
N LYS A 312 -12.13 -21.94 4.02
CA LYS A 312 -13.11 -22.40 3.02
C LYS A 312 -14.46 -21.72 3.21
N ALA A 313 -14.97 -21.68 4.44
CA ALA A 313 -16.25 -21.06 4.74
C ALA A 313 -16.25 -19.56 4.40
N ARG A 314 -15.18 -18.85 4.78
CA ARG A 314 -14.99 -17.43 4.47
C ARG A 314 -14.91 -17.19 2.96
N ASP A 315 -14.00 -17.88 2.28
CA ASP A 315 -13.71 -17.62 0.87
C ASP A 315 -14.86 -18.04 -0.03
N SER A 316 -15.50 -19.18 0.24
CA SER A 316 -16.69 -19.61 -0.50
C SER A 316 -17.84 -18.61 -0.37
N PHE A 317 -18.07 -18.05 0.83
CA PHE A 317 -19.11 -17.05 1.01
C PHE A 317 -18.78 -15.77 0.25
N LEU A 318 -17.54 -15.28 0.34
CA LEU A 318 -17.14 -14.05 -0.31
C LEU A 318 -17.17 -14.20 -1.84
N ASP A 319 -16.75 -15.35 -2.36
CA ASP A 319 -16.83 -15.64 -3.77
C ASP A 319 -18.28 -15.65 -4.28
N GLN A 320 -19.22 -16.22 -3.53
CA GLN A 320 -20.63 -16.29 -3.93
C GLN A 320 -21.38 -14.97 -3.71
N SER A 321 -20.95 -14.17 -2.72
CA SER A 321 -21.68 -12.98 -2.28
C SER A 321 -21.20 -11.69 -2.94
N GLU A 322 -20.00 -11.65 -3.53
CA GLU A 322 -19.38 -10.43 -4.06
C GLU A 322 -20.21 -9.72 -5.13
N ILE A 323 -20.67 -10.43 -6.17
CA ILE A 323 -21.49 -9.83 -7.24
C ILE A 323 -22.85 -9.38 -6.68
N LYS A 324 -23.46 -10.20 -5.81
CA LYS A 324 -24.70 -9.86 -5.12
C LYS A 324 -24.55 -8.59 -4.29
N PHE A 325 -23.46 -8.47 -3.54
CA PHE A 325 -23.09 -7.30 -2.76
C PHE A 325 -22.94 -6.06 -3.64
N LEU A 326 -22.19 -6.16 -4.75
CA LEU A 326 -21.99 -5.04 -5.67
C LEU A 326 -23.31 -4.55 -6.29
N ARG A 327 -24.19 -5.48 -6.71
CA ARG A 327 -25.52 -5.15 -7.25
C ARG A 327 -26.43 -4.54 -6.17
N ALA A 328 -26.39 -5.05 -4.95
CA ALA A 328 -27.13 -4.48 -3.81
C ALA A 328 -26.65 -3.06 -3.49
N ALA A 329 -25.33 -2.85 -3.47
CA ALA A 329 -24.74 -1.53 -3.23
C ALA A 329 -25.11 -0.54 -4.34
N GLN A 330 -25.05 -0.96 -5.61
CA GLN A 330 -25.44 -0.17 -6.77
C GLN A 330 -26.93 0.21 -6.77
N SER A 331 -27.81 -0.70 -6.32
CA SER A 331 -29.26 -0.50 -6.29
C SER A 331 -29.76 0.17 -5.01
N SER A 332 -28.84 0.69 -4.18
CA SER A 332 -29.15 1.30 -2.89
C SER A 332 -29.91 0.37 -1.91
N ASN A 333 -29.72 -0.95 -2.00
CA ASN A 333 -30.30 -1.92 -1.07
C ASN A 333 -29.47 -2.06 0.23
N GLN A 334 -29.62 -1.10 1.15
CA GLN A 334 -28.84 -1.04 2.41
C GLN A 334 -28.93 -2.34 3.21
N ARG A 335 -30.12 -2.94 3.29
CA ARG A 335 -30.36 -4.13 4.11
C ARG A 335 -29.51 -5.31 3.63
N GLU A 336 -29.45 -5.52 2.33
CA GLU A 336 -28.70 -6.63 1.73
C GLU A 336 -27.18 -6.39 1.82
N VAL A 337 -26.74 -5.15 1.69
CA VAL A 337 -25.35 -4.72 1.95
C VAL A 337 -24.96 -5.04 3.39
N ASP A 338 -25.78 -4.63 4.36
CA ASP A 338 -25.52 -4.85 5.79
C ASP A 338 -25.54 -6.33 6.16
N GLU A 339 -26.52 -7.10 5.69
CA GLU A 339 -26.62 -8.54 5.95
C GLU A 339 -25.39 -9.28 5.38
N THR A 340 -24.98 -8.94 4.15
CA THR A 340 -23.80 -9.53 3.51
C THR A 340 -22.51 -9.15 4.24
N ALA A 341 -22.35 -7.87 4.60
CA ALA A 341 -21.17 -7.37 5.31
C ALA A 341 -21.06 -7.95 6.73
N ARG A 342 -22.18 -8.10 7.45
CA ARG A 342 -22.22 -8.77 8.76
C ARG A 342 -21.77 -10.22 8.65
N ARG A 343 -22.30 -10.96 7.68
CA ARG A 343 -21.93 -12.36 7.48
C ARG A 343 -20.47 -12.52 7.06
N ALA A 344 -19.96 -11.64 6.20
CA ALA A 344 -18.54 -11.60 5.86
C ALA A 344 -17.68 -11.36 7.11
N SER A 345 -18.03 -10.35 7.90
CA SER A 345 -17.33 -9.98 9.14
C SER A 345 -17.30 -11.12 10.17
N GLU A 346 -18.39 -11.86 10.33
CA GLU A 346 -18.44 -13.06 11.17
C GLU A 346 -17.46 -14.14 10.70
N LEU A 347 -17.37 -14.42 9.40
CA LEU A 347 -16.48 -15.44 8.86
C LEU A 347 -15.00 -15.04 8.98
N HIS A 348 -14.70 -13.76 8.75
CA HIS A 348 -13.38 -13.19 9.03
C HIS A 348 -13.00 -13.36 10.52
N LYS A 349 -13.95 -13.12 11.43
CA LYS A 349 -13.75 -13.32 12.87
C LYS A 349 -13.48 -14.78 13.21
N VAL A 350 -14.18 -15.74 12.60
CA VAL A 350 -13.95 -17.18 12.85
C VAL A 350 -12.51 -17.58 12.53
N VAL A 351 -11.96 -17.12 11.41
CA VAL A 351 -10.55 -17.39 11.04
C VAL A 351 -9.58 -16.83 12.10
N ARG A 352 -9.79 -15.57 12.53
CA ARG A 352 -9.00 -14.97 13.61
C ARG A 352 -9.11 -15.75 14.91
N ASP A 353 -10.31 -16.14 15.31
CA ASP A 353 -10.56 -16.84 16.57
C ASP A 353 -9.88 -18.24 16.57
N VAL A 354 -9.81 -18.92 15.41
CA VAL A 354 -9.00 -20.14 15.23
C VAL A 354 -7.52 -19.84 15.47
N ASN A 355 -6.95 -18.81 14.81
CA ASN A 355 -5.55 -18.43 15.00
C ASN A 355 -5.24 -18.07 16.46
N ASP A 356 -6.11 -17.29 17.11
CA ASP A 356 -5.92 -16.84 18.48
C ASP A 356 -5.94 -18.00 19.49
N ARG A 357 -6.90 -18.93 19.34
CA ARG A 357 -6.98 -20.13 20.18
C ARG A 357 -5.74 -20.99 20.01
N TYR A 358 -5.37 -21.31 18.77
CA TYR A 358 -4.23 -22.19 18.50
C TYR A 358 -2.88 -21.55 18.84
N ARG A 359 -2.76 -20.21 18.79
CA ARG A 359 -1.59 -19.52 19.36
C ARG A 359 -1.43 -19.87 20.83
N VAL A 360 -2.49 -19.76 21.63
CA VAL A 360 -2.45 -20.06 23.07
C VAL A 360 -2.13 -21.52 23.33
N GLU A 361 -2.76 -22.45 22.59
CA GLU A 361 -2.47 -23.89 22.72
C GLU A 361 -1.03 -24.25 22.38
N VAL A 362 -0.49 -23.71 21.27
CA VAL A 362 0.90 -23.94 20.86
C VAL A 362 1.84 -23.39 21.92
N VAL A 363 1.67 -22.14 22.35
CA VAL A 363 2.51 -21.51 23.38
C VAL A 363 2.49 -22.29 24.70
N ALA A 364 1.32 -22.78 25.13
CA ALA A 364 1.20 -23.55 26.36
C ALA A 364 1.94 -24.90 26.30
N ALA A 365 2.07 -25.50 25.11
CA ALA A 365 2.75 -26.77 24.90
C ALA A 365 4.28 -26.64 24.76
N LEU A 366 4.80 -25.41 24.62
CA LEU A 366 6.24 -25.17 24.50
C LEU A 366 6.97 -25.22 25.86
N PRO A 367 8.28 -25.51 25.84
CA PRO A 367 9.19 -25.27 26.95
C PRO A 367 9.15 -23.82 27.43
N GLU A 368 9.28 -23.60 28.75
CA GLU A 368 9.10 -22.29 29.39
C GLU A 368 10.02 -21.19 28.82
N ASP A 369 11.25 -21.54 28.47
CA ASP A 369 12.26 -20.68 27.87
C ASP A 369 11.90 -20.20 26.45
N GLN A 370 11.02 -20.92 25.75
CA GLN A 370 10.62 -20.62 24.37
C GLN A 370 9.26 -19.91 24.28
N ARG A 371 8.41 -20.03 25.31
CA ARG A 371 7.03 -19.50 25.30
C ARG A 371 6.97 -18.01 24.95
N GLY A 372 7.73 -17.20 25.68
CA GLY A 372 7.68 -15.74 25.52
C GLY A 372 8.12 -15.25 24.14
N THR A 373 9.10 -15.92 23.53
CA THR A 373 9.59 -15.58 22.18
C THR A 373 8.57 -15.91 21.11
N ILE A 374 8.00 -17.11 21.14
CA ILE A 374 6.99 -17.56 20.17
C ILE A 374 5.69 -16.76 20.33
N GLU A 375 5.25 -16.56 21.57
CA GLU A 375 4.05 -15.79 21.86
C GLU A 375 4.17 -14.36 21.32
N ARG A 376 5.31 -13.70 21.59
CA ARG A 376 5.58 -12.37 21.06
C ARG A 376 5.61 -12.36 19.53
N ALA A 377 6.27 -13.33 18.89
CA ALA A 377 6.32 -13.42 17.44
C ALA A 377 4.91 -13.54 16.82
N ALA A 378 4.06 -14.40 17.40
CA ALA A 378 2.68 -14.57 16.97
C ALA A 378 1.81 -13.33 17.19
N LEU A 379 1.97 -12.66 18.35
CA LEU A 379 1.26 -11.42 18.66
C LEU A 379 1.71 -10.26 17.76
N VAL A 380 2.99 -10.16 17.41
CA VAL A 380 3.49 -9.16 16.45
C VAL A 380 2.96 -9.46 15.04
N ALA A 381 2.97 -10.72 14.62
CA ALA A 381 2.44 -11.11 13.31
C ALA A 381 0.94 -10.81 13.17
N GLY A 382 0.14 -11.07 14.21
CA GLY A 382 -1.31 -10.86 14.18
C GLY A 382 -1.74 -9.43 14.50
N TYR A 383 -1.04 -8.78 15.41
CA TYR A 383 -1.42 -7.51 16.02
C TYR A 383 -0.25 -6.53 16.02
N ASP A 384 0.45 -6.40 14.89
CA ASP A 384 1.64 -5.55 14.73
C ASP A 384 1.46 -4.16 15.36
N ARG A 385 0.35 -3.48 15.08
CA ARG A 385 0.10 -2.15 15.66
C ARG A 385 0.08 -2.12 17.20
N VAL A 386 -0.33 -3.23 17.82
CA VAL A 386 -0.41 -3.38 19.27
C VAL A 386 0.92 -3.85 19.86
N TYR A 387 1.58 -4.84 19.27
CA TYR A 387 2.76 -5.48 19.86
C TYR A 387 4.09 -5.08 19.22
N ARG A 388 4.09 -4.26 18.17
CA ARG A 388 5.31 -3.67 17.62
C ARG A 388 6.07 -2.96 18.73
N PRO A 389 7.40 -3.16 18.84
CA PRO A 389 8.21 -2.50 19.85
C PRO A 389 7.98 -0.99 19.85
N THR A 390 7.78 -0.44 21.03
CA THR A 390 7.70 1.00 21.29
C THR A 390 9.07 1.64 21.15
N GLN A 391 9.11 2.98 21.19
CA GLN A 391 10.39 3.68 21.27
C GLN A 391 11.10 3.37 22.59
N ALA A 392 10.37 3.28 23.70
CA ALA A 392 10.92 2.96 25.01
C ALA A 392 11.61 1.60 25.03
N GLU A 393 10.95 0.53 24.57
CA GLU A 393 11.54 -0.82 24.45
C GLU A 393 12.88 -0.79 23.71
N ARG A 394 12.90 -0.24 22.48
CA ARG A 394 14.14 -0.14 21.70
C ARG A 394 15.22 0.68 22.39
N SER A 395 14.83 1.70 23.15
CA SER A 395 15.79 2.57 23.84
C SER A 395 16.37 1.91 25.08
N PHE A 396 15.60 1.08 25.79
CA PHE A 396 16.14 0.24 26.87
C PHE A 396 17.16 -0.76 26.32
N ASP A 397 16.83 -1.45 25.22
CA ASP A 397 17.74 -2.41 24.59
C ASP A 397 19.06 -1.74 24.18
N VAL A 398 18.99 -0.57 23.53
CA VAL A 398 20.18 0.20 23.15
C VAL A 398 20.94 0.68 24.38
N ALA A 399 20.27 1.19 25.40
CA ALA A 399 20.91 1.68 26.61
C ALA A 399 21.70 0.58 27.33
N LEU A 400 21.13 -0.62 27.47
CA LEU A 400 21.78 -1.76 28.11
C LEU A 400 22.95 -2.33 27.29
N ALA A 401 22.93 -2.12 25.97
CA ALA A 401 24.00 -2.52 25.06
C ALA A 401 25.15 -1.50 24.96
N LEU A 402 25.07 -0.33 25.64
CA LEU A 402 26.15 0.66 25.64
C LEU A 402 27.39 0.12 26.37
N GLU A 403 28.52 0.07 25.68
CA GLU A 403 29.80 -0.37 26.25
C GLU A 403 30.33 0.58 27.34
N ASP A 404 30.01 1.86 27.23
CA ASP A 404 30.40 2.93 28.16
C ASP A 404 29.40 3.12 29.31
N LEU A 405 28.45 2.20 29.50
CA LEU A 405 27.50 2.23 30.61
C LEU A 405 28.17 1.75 31.91
N ALA A 406 28.19 2.62 32.91
CA ALA A 406 28.72 2.29 34.22
C ALA A 406 27.98 1.07 34.82
N PRO A 407 28.67 0.05 35.37
CA PRO A 407 28.04 -1.18 35.86
C PRO A 407 26.91 -0.96 36.87
N GLU A 408 27.04 0.07 37.71
CA GLU A 408 26.05 0.49 38.70
C GLU A 408 24.74 1.02 38.11
N MET A 409 24.74 1.45 36.84
CA MET A 409 23.56 1.98 36.15
C MET A 409 22.74 0.88 35.47
N LYS A 410 23.29 -0.32 35.26
CA LYS A 410 22.57 -1.44 34.64
C LYS A 410 21.36 -1.89 35.46
N PRO A 411 21.48 -2.20 36.78
CA PRO A 411 20.32 -2.68 37.55
C PRO A 411 19.14 -1.69 37.60
N PRO A 412 19.35 -0.36 37.77
CA PRO A 412 18.26 0.62 37.66
C PRO A 412 17.57 0.65 36.29
N ILE A 413 18.33 0.50 35.19
CA ILE A 413 17.77 0.49 33.83
C ILE A 413 16.98 -0.80 33.59
N GLU A 414 17.49 -1.96 34.01
CA GLU A 414 16.79 -3.25 33.92
C GLU A 414 15.49 -3.26 34.74
N ALA A 415 15.51 -2.65 35.94
CA ALA A 415 14.32 -2.49 36.77
C ALA A 415 13.26 -1.61 36.08
N LEU A 416 13.67 -0.48 35.46
CA LEU A 416 12.78 0.38 34.68
C LEU A 416 12.22 -0.34 33.45
N GLN A 417 13.05 -1.10 32.73
CA GLN A 417 12.63 -1.88 31.58
C GLN A 417 11.58 -2.93 32.00
N THR A 418 11.83 -3.66 33.10
CA THR A 418 10.90 -4.67 33.63
C THR A 418 9.55 -4.04 33.99
N GLN A 419 9.57 -2.89 34.68
CA GLN A 419 8.35 -2.17 35.05
C GLN A 419 7.58 -1.69 33.79
N PHE A 420 8.29 -1.11 32.82
CA PHE A 420 7.70 -0.69 31.55
C PHE A 420 7.07 -1.86 30.80
N SER A 421 7.79 -2.97 30.67
CA SER A 421 7.32 -4.18 29.99
C SER A 421 6.05 -4.74 30.63
N SER A 422 5.94 -4.73 31.96
CA SER A 422 4.72 -5.14 32.65
C SER A 422 3.54 -4.20 32.37
N GLU A 423 3.75 -2.88 32.47
CA GLU A 423 2.68 -1.89 32.27
C GLU A 423 2.20 -1.83 30.81
N VAL A 424 3.13 -1.93 29.85
CA VAL A 424 2.80 -1.94 28.42
C VAL A 424 2.12 -3.25 28.01
N ALA A 425 2.48 -4.39 28.61
CA ALA A 425 1.81 -5.67 28.35
C ALA A 425 0.33 -5.60 28.72
N THR A 426 0.01 -5.14 29.94
CA THR A 426 -1.39 -4.95 30.38
C THR A 426 -2.16 -4.00 29.45
N LEU A 427 -1.51 -2.92 28.98
CA LEU A 427 -2.16 -1.98 28.08
C LEU A 427 -2.36 -2.57 26.68
N ASN A 428 -1.40 -3.34 26.17
CA ASN A 428 -1.48 -4.04 24.89
C ASN A 428 -2.64 -5.03 24.87
N GLU A 429 -2.83 -5.82 25.93
CA GLU A 429 -3.98 -6.73 26.07
C GLU A 429 -5.32 -5.99 25.98
N ARG A 430 -5.42 -4.83 26.65
CA ARG A 430 -6.62 -3.97 26.59
C ARG A 430 -6.85 -3.40 25.19
N ILE A 431 -5.79 -2.96 24.52
CA ILE A 431 -5.86 -2.49 23.13
C ILE A 431 -6.32 -3.63 22.22
N MET A 432 -5.69 -4.80 22.30
CA MET A 432 -6.03 -5.98 21.51
C MET A 432 -7.50 -6.38 21.69
N THR A 433 -7.99 -6.44 22.93
CA THR A 433 -9.39 -6.74 23.23
C THR A 433 -10.34 -5.71 22.60
N GLN A 434 -9.99 -4.42 22.67
CA GLN A 434 -10.79 -3.36 22.07
C GLN A 434 -10.76 -3.41 20.53
N VAL A 435 -9.61 -3.72 19.93
CA VAL A 435 -9.45 -3.95 18.49
C VAL A 435 -10.35 -5.10 18.04
N GLN A 436 -10.30 -6.23 18.75
CA GLN A 436 -11.10 -7.41 18.42
C GLN A 436 -12.61 -7.16 18.45
N LYS A 437 -13.06 -6.24 19.32
CA LYS A 437 -14.45 -5.80 19.45
C LYS A 437 -14.87 -4.80 18.37
N GLN A 438 -13.98 -3.88 17.99
CA GLN A 438 -14.32 -2.75 17.13
C GLN A 438 -14.18 -3.09 15.63
N GLU A 439 -13.11 -3.76 15.21
CA GLU A 439 -12.84 -4.00 13.79
C GLU A 439 -13.98 -4.68 13.02
N PRO A 440 -14.69 -5.69 13.57
CA PRO A 440 -15.82 -6.30 12.88
C PRO A 440 -16.95 -5.32 12.54
N GLN A 441 -17.16 -4.30 13.39
CA GLN A 441 -18.14 -3.24 13.14
C GLN A 441 -17.61 -2.22 12.13
N ASP A 442 -16.33 -1.85 12.22
CA ASP A 442 -15.70 -0.94 11.25
C ASP A 442 -15.83 -1.51 9.81
N VAL A 443 -15.71 -2.83 9.62
CA VAL A 443 -15.93 -3.50 8.31
C VAL A 443 -17.36 -3.33 7.80
N ILE A 444 -18.36 -3.41 8.68
CA ILE A 444 -19.78 -3.23 8.30
C ILE A 444 -20.03 -1.76 7.94
N GLU A 445 -19.52 -0.82 8.72
CA GLU A 445 -19.62 0.60 8.40
C GLU A 445 -18.93 0.95 7.08
N ASP A 446 -17.77 0.35 6.79
CA ASP A 446 -17.04 0.55 5.55
C ASP A 446 -17.83 0.04 4.33
N ALA A 447 -18.63 -1.02 4.47
CA ALA A 447 -19.54 -1.46 3.43
C ALA A 447 -20.63 -0.42 3.12
N GLY A 448 -21.21 0.21 4.15
CA GLY A 448 -22.14 1.33 3.98
C GLY A 448 -21.48 2.57 3.34
N ARG A 449 -20.22 2.85 3.68
CA ARG A 449 -19.42 3.90 3.03
C ARG A 449 -19.20 3.61 1.55
N LEU A 450 -18.86 2.37 1.20
CA LEU A 450 -18.70 1.95 -0.20
C LEU A 450 -20.00 2.09 -0.99
N MET A 451 -21.13 1.67 -0.41
CA MET A 451 -22.44 1.88 -1.01
C MET A 451 -22.74 3.35 -1.29
N SER A 452 -22.40 4.24 -0.36
CA SER A 452 -22.53 5.69 -0.57
C SER A 452 -21.72 6.16 -1.79
N ILE A 453 -20.46 5.72 -1.89
CA ILE A 453 -19.57 6.03 -3.01
C ILE A 453 -20.13 5.52 -4.34
N LEU A 454 -20.61 4.27 -4.39
CA LEU A 454 -21.16 3.66 -5.60
C LEU A 454 -22.45 4.33 -6.08
N ASN A 455 -23.24 4.91 -5.17
CA ASN A 455 -24.41 5.71 -5.50
C ASN A 455 -24.08 7.17 -5.85
N GLY A 456 -22.79 7.49 -6.06
CA GLY A 456 -22.34 8.81 -6.45
C GLY A 456 -22.39 9.84 -5.33
N MET A 457 -22.62 9.42 -4.09
CA MET A 457 -22.42 10.26 -2.92
C MET A 457 -20.93 10.24 -2.56
N PRO A 458 -20.25 11.40 -2.56
CA PRO A 458 -18.92 11.48 -1.99
C PRO A 458 -18.98 11.02 -0.53
N PRO A 459 -17.89 10.50 0.03
CA PRO A 459 -17.84 10.17 1.44
C PRO A 459 -17.98 11.47 2.26
N MET A 460 -19.22 11.85 2.61
CA MET A 460 -19.57 13.09 3.32
C MET A 460 -18.97 13.15 4.75
N GLY A 461 -18.39 12.06 5.25
CA GLY A 461 -17.65 12.00 6.51
C GLY A 461 -16.15 11.64 6.39
N GLY A 462 -15.60 11.53 5.17
CA GLY A 462 -14.29 10.91 4.93
C GLY A 462 -13.08 11.84 4.91
N PHE A 463 -13.27 13.14 4.65
CA PHE A 463 -12.15 14.09 4.54
C PHE A 463 -11.64 14.62 5.90
N GLY A 464 -12.35 14.37 7.01
CA GLY A 464 -11.99 14.89 8.33
C GLY A 464 -11.86 13.87 9.46
N GLY A 465 -12.25 12.59 9.27
CA GLY A 465 -12.51 11.70 10.41
C GLY A 465 -11.52 10.56 10.66
N ARG A 466 -11.17 9.75 9.64
CA ARG A 466 -10.40 8.51 9.87
C ARG A 466 -9.43 8.07 8.76
N GLY A 467 -9.38 8.75 7.61
CA GLY A 467 -8.70 8.23 6.40
C GLY A 467 -7.52 9.00 5.85
N PHE A 468 -7.28 10.26 6.23
CA PHE A 468 -6.19 11.08 5.68
C PHE A 468 -5.64 12.03 6.75
N GLY A 469 -4.51 11.68 7.36
CA GLY A 469 -3.49 12.61 7.87
C GLY A 469 -3.87 13.82 8.76
N GLY A 470 -5.09 13.94 9.28
CA GLY A 470 -5.56 15.16 9.95
C GLY A 470 -5.89 14.95 11.42
N ARG A 471 -5.04 15.51 12.31
CA ARG A 471 -5.49 16.00 13.61
C ARG A 471 -6.44 17.17 13.33
N GLY A 472 -7.74 16.92 13.33
CA GLY A 472 -8.80 17.94 13.32
C GLY A 472 -9.63 17.78 14.58
N GLY A 473 -9.74 18.84 15.37
CA GLY A 473 -10.22 18.83 16.75
C GLY A 473 -11.70 18.49 16.94
N GLY A 474 -12.03 18.11 18.19
CA GLY A 474 -13.33 18.37 18.79
C GLY A 474 -14.22 17.18 19.11
N GLU A 475 -14.12 16.04 18.41
CA GLU A 475 -14.92 14.85 18.72
C GLU A 475 -14.10 13.83 19.51
N GLN A 476 -14.64 13.43 20.66
CA GLN A 476 -14.02 12.52 21.64
C GLN A 476 -13.28 11.38 20.92
N ALA A 477 -11.97 11.32 21.13
CA ALA A 477 -11.15 10.21 20.65
C ALA A 477 -11.83 8.91 21.07
N GLY A 478 -12.15 8.04 20.10
CA GLY A 478 -12.83 6.79 20.41
C GLY A 478 -12.02 5.94 21.40
N PRO A 479 -12.63 4.98 22.13
CA PRO A 479 -11.96 4.23 23.20
C PRO A 479 -10.62 3.60 22.79
N LEU A 480 -10.50 3.16 21.53
CA LEU A 480 -9.25 2.63 20.97
C LEU A 480 -8.15 3.69 20.84
N GLN A 481 -8.50 4.89 20.37
CA GLN A 481 -7.56 6.00 20.22
C GLN A 481 -7.03 6.47 21.58
N ASP A 482 -7.87 6.47 22.61
CA ASP A 482 -7.48 6.79 23.98
C ASP A 482 -6.46 5.78 24.53
N LEU A 483 -6.68 4.48 24.28
CA LEU A 483 -5.74 3.44 24.70
C LEU A 483 -4.38 3.56 23.99
N TYR A 484 -4.37 3.83 22.69
CA TYR A 484 -3.12 4.09 21.96
C TYR A 484 -2.42 5.37 22.43
N SER A 485 -3.16 6.42 22.80
CA SER A 485 -2.61 7.65 23.35
C SER A 485 -1.95 7.38 24.71
N LYS A 486 -2.65 6.68 25.61
CA LYS A 486 -2.10 6.23 26.90
C LYS A 486 -0.84 5.40 26.74
N ARG A 487 -0.77 4.54 25.72
CA ARG A 487 0.43 3.75 25.41
C ARG A 487 1.61 4.62 24.99
N GLY A 488 1.33 5.65 24.18
CA GLY A 488 2.31 6.67 23.81
C GLY A 488 2.80 7.46 25.01
N ASP A 489 1.90 7.95 25.85
CA ASP A 489 2.22 8.73 27.05
C ASP A 489 3.05 7.92 28.06
N LEU A 490 2.72 6.63 28.23
CA LEU A 490 3.49 5.68 29.02
C LEU A 490 4.92 5.55 28.49
N SER A 491 5.09 5.32 27.19
CA SER A 491 6.40 5.27 26.54
C SER A 491 7.18 6.57 26.75
N ASP A 492 6.54 7.73 26.59
CA ASP A 492 7.17 9.04 26.75
C ASP A 492 7.56 9.32 28.22
N ALA A 493 6.81 8.81 29.19
CA ALA A 493 7.15 8.90 30.62
C ALA A 493 8.39 8.05 30.97
N TYR A 494 8.45 6.80 30.49
CA TYR A 494 9.61 5.93 30.74
C TYR A 494 10.86 6.37 29.98
N MET A 495 10.71 6.92 28.77
CA MET A 495 11.82 7.52 28.03
C MET A 495 12.46 8.70 28.78
N ARG A 496 11.66 9.52 29.48
CA ARG A 496 12.20 10.60 30.32
C ARG A 496 13.02 10.03 31.48
N ARG A 497 12.48 9.04 32.21
CA ARG A 497 13.19 8.37 33.31
C ARG A 497 14.49 7.70 32.85
N LEU A 498 14.48 7.04 31.70
CA LEU A 498 15.69 6.44 31.12
C LEU A 498 16.75 7.51 30.80
N ARG A 499 16.33 8.63 30.20
CA ARG A 499 17.25 9.74 29.89
C ARG A 499 17.84 10.38 31.14
N ASP A 500 17.12 10.41 32.25
CA ASP A 500 17.62 10.97 33.51
C ASP A 500 18.73 10.08 34.14
N LEU A 501 18.80 8.80 33.78
CA LEU A 501 19.85 7.87 34.19
C LEU A 501 21.10 7.90 33.29
N LEU A 502 21.02 8.51 32.10
CA LEU A 502 22.09 8.45 31.10
C LEU A 502 22.82 9.80 30.96
N THR A 503 24.10 9.75 30.61
CA THR A 503 24.88 10.97 30.31
C THR A 503 24.37 11.66 29.03
N ALA A 504 24.80 12.89 28.75
CA ALA A 504 24.45 13.58 27.50
C ALA A 504 24.88 12.78 26.25
N GLU A 505 26.11 12.25 26.26
CA GLU A 505 26.66 11.48 25.15
C GLU A 505 25.94 10.13 24.96
N GLN A 506 25.59 9.45 26.05
CA GLN A 506 24.81 8.20 25.99
C GLN A 506 23.38 8.45 25.48
N ARG A 507 22.77 9.59 25.83
CA ARG A 507 21.43 9.98 25.34
C ARG A 507 21.39 10.21 23.83
N GLU A 508 22.47 10.71 23.23
CA GLU A 508 22.56 10.91 21.78
C GLU A 508 22.62 9.58 21.01
N LYS A 509 23.16 8.53 21.63
CA LYS A 509 23.21 7.17 21.07
C LYS A 509 21.85 6.46 21.09
N LEU A 510 20.87 6.94 21.85
CA LEU A 510 19.54 6.33 21.90
C LEU A 510 18.77 6.53 20.58
N PRO A 511 17.86 5.60 20.23
CA PRO A 511 16.96 5.79 19.10
C PRO A 511 16.17 7.08 19.25
N GLN A 512 16.47 8.05 18.39
CA GLN A 512 15.66 9.25 18.29
C GLN A 512 14.25 8.85 17.85
N ARG A 513 13.25 9.64 18.26
CA ARG A 513 11.88 9.46 17.80
C ARG A 513 11.94 9.67 16.29
N GLY A 514 12.00 8.59 15.51
CA GLY A 514 11.98 8.65 14.05
C GLY A 514 10.82 9.58 13.70
N GLY A 515 11.13 10.70 13.04
CA GLY A 515 10.34 11.94 13.01
C GLY A 515 8.90 11.79 12.52
N GLY A 516 8.08 11.15 13.35
CA GLY A 516 6.71 10.81 13.12
C GLY A 516 5.93 11.34 14.31
N ARG A 517 5.07 12.32 14.02
CA ARG A 517 4.18 13.01 14.96
C ARG A 517 4.86 14.18 15.70
N GLY A 518 5.16 15.25 14.96
CA GLY A 518 5.51 16.55 15.55
C GLY A 518 6.03 17.62 14.60
N GLY A 519 6.63 17.27 13.46
CA GLY A 519 7.31 18.22 12.57
C GLY A 519 6.82 18.31 11.11
N GLN A 520 5.88 17.47 10.68
CA GLN A 520 5.46 17.42 9.26
C GLN A 520 4.50 18.53 8.79
N PHE A 521 4.21 19.55 9.60
CA PHE A 521 3.31 20.64 9.18
C PHE A 521 3.89 22.06 9.35
N ALA A 522 5.21 22.19 9.53
CA ALA A 522 5.91 23.49 9.49
C ALA A 522 7.12 23.50 8.53
N GLY A 523 7.05 22.71 7.46
CA GLY A 523 8.10 22.61 6.45
C GLY A 523 7.78 21.64 5.33
N GLY A 524 6.52 21.62 4.87
CA GLY A 524 6.04 20.73 3.82
C GLY A 524 6.52 21.12 2.42
N PHE A 525 7.84 21.15 2.20
CA PHE A 525 8.50 21.11 0.90
C PHE A 525 9.98 20.64 0.98
N GLY A 526 10.38 19.91 2.04
CA GLY A 526 11.76 19.43 2.18
C GLY A 526 11.84 18.03 2.78
N GLY A 527 12.14 17.03 1.94
CA GLY A 527 12.66 15.75 2.39
C GLY A 527 11.73 14.55 2.20
N GLY A 528 11.81 13.91 1.02
CA GLY A 528 11.32 12.54 0.85
C GLY A 528 10.72 12.19 -0.50
N GLY A 529 11.51 12.26 -1.58
CA GLY A 529 11.24 11.52 -2.83
C GLY A 529 10.82 12.36 -4.04
N GLY A 530 11.78 12.66 -4.92
CA GLY A 530 11.61 12.48 -6.36
C GLY A 530 10.60 13.37 -7.11
N GLY A 531 10.55 14.66 -6.83
CA GLY A 531 9.99 15.64 -7.78
C GLY A 531 11.13 16.40 -8.46
N ALA A 532 11.30 16.25 -9.78
CA ALA A 532 12.07 17.02 -10.79
C ALA A 532 13.46 17.63 -10.47
N LEU A 533 13.94 17.63 -9.24
CA LEU A 533 15.16 18.28 -8.71
C LEU A 533 15.87 17.37 -7.69
N GLY A 534 15.50 16.08 -7.63
CA GLY A 534 15.86 15.17 -6.53
C GLY A 534 17.32 14.68 -6.52
N SER A 535 18.04 14.76 -7.64
CA SER A 535 19.45 14.34 -7.72
C SER A 535 20.44 15.50 -7.57
N GLY A 536 19.97 16.75 -7.58
CA GLY A 536 20.82 17.93 -7.74
C GLY A 536 21.43 18.08 -9.14
N ARG A 537 21.47 17.02 -9.95
CA ARG A 537 22.02 17.05 -11.31
C ARG A 537 21.09 17.79 -12.25
N ILE A 538 21.63 18.79 -12.92
CA ILE A 538 20.89 19.63 -13.86
C ILE A 538 20.39 18.80 -15.05
N ALA A 539 21.16 17.81 -15.50
CA ALA A 539 20.80 16.94 -16.63
C ALA A 539 19.54 16.09 -16.39
N ASP A 540 19.16 15.85 -15.13
CA ASP A 540 18.00 15.04 -14.77
C ASP A 540 16.70 15.87 -14.65
N MET A 541 16.77 17.19 -14.84
CA MET A 541 15.64 18.11 -14.71
C MET A 541 14.87 18.25 -16.04
N PRO A 542 13.57 18.59 -16.04
CA PRO A 542 12.84 18.90 -17.28
C PRO A 542 13.43 20.10 -18.02
N GLY A 543 13.49 20.07 -19.35
CA GLY A 543 14.18 21.07 -20.19
C GLY A 543 13.96 22.55 -19.83
N PRO A 544 12.72 23.03 -19.59
CA PRO A 544 12.47 24.43 -19.22
C PRO A 544 13.09 24.86 -17.87
N ILE A 545 13.42 23.90 -17.01
CA ILE A 545 14.02 24.12 -15.69
C ILE A 545 15.55 24.03 -15.78
N GLN A 546 16.09 23.19 -16.68
CA GLN A 546 17.54 23.06 -16.87
C GLN A 546 18.21 24.40 -17.18
N ASP A 547 17.66 25.16 -18.13
CA ASP A 547 18.26 26.41 -18.59
C ASP A 547 18.30 27.47 -17.49
N ARG A 548 17.24 27.55 -16.67
CA ARG A 548 17.19 28.49 -15.53
C ARG A 548 18.15 28.09 -14.42
N VAL A 549 18.27 26.80 -14.14
CA VAL A 549 19.06 26.32 -13.01
C VAL A 549 20.56 26.35 -13.32
N ARG A 550 20.96 26.25 -14.60
CA ARG A 550 22.35 26.46 -15.05
C ARG A 550 22.90 27.84 -14.74
N GLU A 551 22.06 28.86 -14.62
CA GLU A 551 22.49 30.21 -14.26
C GLU A 551 22.99 30.30 -12.80
N TYR A 552 22.59 29.34 -11.96
CA TYR A 552 22.93 29.29 -10.54
C TYR A 552 23.99 28.23 -10.20
N ASP A 553 24.37 27.39 -11.18
CA ASP A 553 25.52 26.47 -11.11
C ASP A 553 26.83 27.27 -11.27
N THR A 554 27.24 27.88 -10.16
CA THR A 554 28.36 28.81 -10.10
C THR A 554 29.68 28.06 -10.21
N ASN A 555 29.72 26.85 -9.68
CA ASN A 555 30.91 25.99 -9.71
C ASN A 555 31.04 25.18 -11.03
N LYS A 556 29.98 25.15 -11.86
CA LYS A 556 29.89 24.48 -13.17
C LYS A 556 30.12 22.97 -13.13
N ASP A 557 29.79 22.34 -12.02
CA ASP A 557 29.95 20.89 -11.85
C ASP A 557 28.71 20.10 -12.33
N GLY A 558 27.66 20.80 -12.77
CA GLY A 558 26.41 20.21 -13.25
C GLY A 558 25.51 19.70 -12.13
N ILE A 559 25.82 20.01 -10.87
CA ILE A 559 25.12 19.60 -9.65
C ILE A 559 24.84 20.84 -8.79
N ILE A 560 23.57 21.10 -8.55
CA ILE A 560 23.17 22.19 -7.65
C ILE A 560 23.37 21.79 -6.20
N ASP A 561 24.44 22.36 -5.63
CA ASP A 561 24.77 22.21 -4.22
C ASP A 561 23.79 22.96 -3.31
N GLU A 562 23.93 22.83 -2.00
CA GLU A 562 22.99 23.42 -1.02
C GLU A 562 22.98 24.96 -1.05
N THR A 563 24.08 25.59 -1.44
CA THR A 563 24.21 27.05 -1.55
C THR A 563 23.53 27.55 -2.81
N GLU A 564 23.80 26.90 -3.93
CA GLU A 564 23.19 27.19 -5.23
C GLU A 564 21.69 26.88 -5.23
N ARG A 565 21.28 25.81 -4.54
CA ARG A 565 19.87 25.44 -4.33
C ARG A 565 19.12 26.53 -3.58
N ARG A 566 19.77 27.16 -2.59
CA ARG A 566 19.18 28.27 -1.85
C ARG A 566 19.00 29.49 -2.76
N ALA A 567 19.96 29.78 -3.63
CA ALA A 567 19.87 30.86 -4.61
C ALA A 567 18.76 30.62 -5.65
N VAL A 568 18.64 29.39 -6.17
CA VAL A 568 17.56 28.98 -7.07
C VAL A 568 16.19 29.13 -6.40
N MET A 569 16.05 28.67 -5.15
CA MET A 569 14.80 28.75 -4.41
C MET A 569 14.43 30.19 -4.03
N GLU A 570 15.42 31.04 -3.77
CA GLU A 570 15.21 32.46 -3.51
C GLU A 570 14.77 33.21 -4.77
N ALA A 571 15.33 32.90 -5.94
CA ALA A 571 14.90 33.43 -7.23
C ALA A 571 13.47 32.99 -7.58
N LEU A 572 13.15 31.70 -7.44
CA LEU A 572 11.78 31.18 -7.64
C LEU A 572 10.78 31.80 -6.67
N ARG A 573 11.20 32.08 -5.43
CA ARG A 573 10.34 32.76 -4.45
C ARG A 573 10.10 34.23 -4.80
N ARG A 574 11.05 34.86 -5.50
CA ARG A 574 10.91 36.23 -6.02
C ARG A 574 9.96 36.29 -7.21
N ASP A 575 10.02 35.29 -8.08
CA ASP A 575 9.19 35.19 -9.29
C ASP A 575 7.76 34.68 -9.03
N PHE A 576 7.56 33.87 -7.97
CA PHE A 576 6.27 33.21 -7.68
C PHE A 576 5.72 33.49 -6.27
N GLY A 577 6.29 34.45 -5.54
CA GLY A 577 5.81 34.87 -4.22
C GLY A 577 4.51 35.71 -4.28
N PRO A 578 3.64 35.62 -3.26
CA PRO A 578 2.36 36.32 -3.24
C PRO A 578 2.59 37.81 -2.92
N GLY A 579 2.75 38.63 -3.95
CA GLY A 579 2.90 40.09 -3.80
C GLY A 579 3.67 40.82 -4.91
N GLY A 580 4.15 40.13 -5.93
CA GLY A 580 4.96 40.73 -7.01
C GLY A 580 4.18 41.04 -8.29
N GLY A 581 3.07 41.78 -8.19
CA GLY A 581 2.46 42.40 -9.37
C GLY A 581 3.29 43.61 -9.80
N ALA A 582 4.29 43.42 -10.67
CA ALA A 582 5.01 44.53 -11.30
C ALA A 582 5.62 44.14 -12.65
N GLY A 583 5.03 44.68 -13.72
CA GLY A 583 5.72 45.17 -14.91
C GLY A 583 6.57 44.18 -15.69
N GLY A 584 5.97 43.50 -16.67
CA GLY A 584 6.74 42.86 -17.74
C GLY A 584 7.55 43.90 -18.53
N PRO A 585 8.87 43.69 -18.72
CA PRO A 585 9.65 44.50 -19.64
C PRO A 585 9.31 44.10 -21.08
N GLY A 586 8.98 45.12 -21.88
CA GLY A 586 8.63 44.97 -23.28
C GLY A 586 9.73 44.30 -24.09
N GLY A 587 9.35 43.19 -24.75
CA GLY A 587 10.08 42.64 -25.88
C GLY A 587 9.52 43.23 -27.17
N GLY A 588 10.15 44.30 -27.63
CA GLY A 588 9.95 44.85 -28.97
C GLY A 588 10.55 43.94 -30.03
N GLY A 589 9.75 43.64 -31.05
CA GLY A 589 10.12 43.04 -32.32
C GLY A 589 8.82 42.92 -33.12
N GLY A 590 8.54 43.70 -34.16
CA GLY A 590 9.43 44.12 -35.24
C GLY A 590 9.10 43.25 -36.45
N GLY A 591 8.21 43.73 -37.32
CA GLY A 591 7.98 43.09 -38.63
C GLY A 591 6.65 43.39 -39.32
N GLY A 592 6.68 44.38 -40.23
CA GLY A 592 5.86 44.49 -41.46
C GLY A 592 4.37 44.81 -41.26
N GLY A 593 3.83 45.94 -41.71
CA GLY A 593 4.05 46.59 -43.01
C GLY A 593 2.78 46.40 -43.85
N GLY A 594 1.96 47.45 -43.96
CA GLY A 594 0.71 47.39 -44.74
C GLY A 594 -0.27 48.53 -44.49
N GLU A 595 0.16 49.77 -44.74
CA GLU A 595 -0.73 50.92 -44.92
C GLU A 595 -1.66 50.75 -46.14
N ARG A 596 -2.94 51.06 -45.93
CA ARG A 596 -3.94 51.71 -46.81
C ARG A 596 -5.31 51.36 -46.20
N GLY A 597 -6.02 52.22 -45.47
CA GLY A 597 -6.35 53.61 -45.75
C GLY A 597 -7.67 53.66 -46.52
N ASN A 598 -8.81 53.83 -45.83
CA ASN A 598 -9.84 54.75 -46.31
C ASN A 598 -10.84 55.17 -45.21
N ARG A 599 -11.35 56.38 -45.40
CA ARG A 599 -12.09 57.25 -44.49
C ARG A 599 -13.56 56.87 -44.29
N ASN A 600 -14.04 57.35 -43.15
CA ASN A 600 -15.38 57.79 -42.76
C ASN A 600 -16.39 58.13 -43.88
N ASN A 601 -17.65 58.00 -43.49
CA ASN A 601 -18.83 58.83 -43.80
C ASN A 601 -18.91 59.53 -45.17
N ALA A 602 -20.02 59.25 -45.86
CA ALA A 602 -20.56 60.12 -46.88
C ALA A 602 -21.08 61.43 -46.26
N SER A 603 -20.71 62.54 -46.90
CA SER A 603 -21.12 63.95 -46.64
C SER A 603 -20.37 64.68 -45.52
#